data_AF-A0A3D5UNK0-F1
#
_entry.id   AF-A0A3D5UNK0-F1
#
_cell.length_a   1.000
_cell.length_b   1.000
_cell.length_c   1.000
_cell.angle_alpha   90.00
_cell.angle_beta   90.00
_cell.angle_gamma   90.00
#
_symmetry.space_group_name_H-M   'P 1'
#
loop_
_entity.id
_entity.type
_entity.pdbx_description
1 polymer ?
#
loop_
_entity_poly.entity_id
_entity_poly.type
_entity_poly.pdbx_seq_one_letter_code
_entity_poly.pdbx_strand_id
1 'polypeptide(L)' 'MYSYVVAVGKDNEMGVDNHIPWHLPNDLKFFRNITMGKPMI' A
#
# COMPACT_ATOMS: atom_id res chain seq x y z
N MET A 1 6.85 4.35 17.81
CA MET A 1 6.40 3.03 17.31
C MET A 1 6.42 3.08 15.79
N TYR A 2 7.05 2.10 15.15
CA TYR A 2 7.11 2.01 13.69
C TYR A 2 6.00 1.08 13.20
N SER A 3 5.48 1.32 12.00
CA SER A 3 4.39 0.55 11.41
C SER A 3 4.62 0.40 9.91
N TYR A 4 4.32 -0.78 9.40
CA TYR A 4 4.31 -1.07 7.98
C TYR A 4 2.88 -1.05 7.46
N VAL A 5 2.69 -0.46 6.30
CA VAL A 5 1.43 -0.44 5.57
C VAL A 5 1.75 -0.85 4.14
N VAL A 6 1.23 -1.99 3.70
CA VAL A 6 1.53 -2.57 2.39
C VAL A 6 0.32 -3.33 1.86
N ALA A 7 0.09 -3.23 0.55
CA ALA A 7 -0.85 -4.08 -0.17
C ALA A 7 -0.10 -5.33 -0.66
N VAL A 8 -0.62 -6.51 -0.31
CA VAL A 8 0.03 -7.79 -0.55
C VAL A 8 -0.92 -8.69 -1.33
N GLY A 9 -0.44 -9.25 -2.44
CA GLY A 9 -1.14 -10.24 -3.24
C GLY A 9 -1.23 -11.59 -2.54
N LYS A 10 -1.91 -12.54 -3.18
CA LYS A 10 -2.20 -13.85 -2.59
C LYS A 10 -0.93 -14.65 -2.28
N ASP A 11 0.12 -14.46 -3.08
CA ASP A 11 1.39 -15.18 -2.97
C ASP A 11 2.54 -14.23 -2.53
N ASN A 12 2.19 -13.20 -1.76
CA ASN A 12 3.10 -12.16 -1.24
C ASN A 12 3.67 -11.19 -2.30
N GLU A 13 3.00 -11.03 -3.44
CA GLU A 13 3.37 -10.03 -4.43
C GLU A 13 3.09 -8.62 -3.92
N MET A 14 3.99 -7.67 -4.19
CA MET A 14 3.84 -6.26 -3.76
C MET A 14 3.96 -5.27 -4.92
N GLY A 15 4.61 -5.68 -6.02
CA GLY A 15 4.84 -4.85 -7.19
C GLY A 15 5.51 -5.67 -8.30
N VAL A 16 5.35 -5.22 -9.55
CA VAL A 16 6.04 -5.77 -10.74
C VAL A 16 6.53 -4.60 -11.58
N ASP A 17 7.78 -4.63 -12.04
CA ASP A 17 8.36 -3.61 -12.93
C ASP A 17 8.13 -2.15 -12.48
N ASN A 18 8.28 -1.87 -11.18
CA ASN A 18 7.99 -0.56 -10.54
C ASN A 18 6.52 -0.10 -10.59
N HIS A 19 5.60 -1.02 -10.85
CA HIS A 19 4.16 -0.78 -10.86
C HIS A 19 3.45 -1.69 -9.88
N ILE A 20 2.29 -1.24 -9.42
CA ILE A 20 1.36 -2.09 -8.69
C ILE A 20 0.59 -2.90 -9.74
N PRO A 21 0.68 -4.25 -9.74
CA PRO A 21 0.08 -5.07 -10.80
C PRO A 21 -1.46 -5.08 -10.79
N TRP A 22 -2.07 -4.52 -9.75
CA TRP A 22 -3.51 -4.46 -9.56
C TRP A 22 -4.04 -3.03 -9.56
N HIS A 23 -5.26 -2.87 -10.09
CA HIS A 23 -5.99 -1.61 -10.00
C HIS A 23 -7.09 -1.71 -8.94
N LEU A 24 -6.77 -1.29 -7.70
CA LEU A 24 -7.73 -1.22 -6.59
C LEU A 24 -7.88 0.24 -6.09
N PRO A 25 -8.80 1.03 -6.65
CA PRO A 25 -9.02 2.42 -6.23
C PRO A 25 -9.37 2.57 -4.74
N ASN A 26 -10.03 1.57 -4.16
CA ASN A 26 -10.35 1.57 -2.73
C ASN A 26 -9.12 1.34 -1.84
N ASP A 27 -8.09 0.66 -2.35
CA ASP A 27 -6.84 0.43 -1.61
C ASP A 27 -6.09 1.75 -1.38
N LEU A 28 -6.01 2.60 -2.41
CA LEU A 28 -5.42 3.95 -2.27
C LEU A 28 -6.18 4.84 -1.27
N LYS A 29 -7.53 4.72 -1.22
CA LYS A 29 -8.34 5.45 -0.23
C LYS A 29 -8.05 4.96 1.19
N PHE A 30 -7.97 3.65 1.37
CA PHE A 30 -7.61 3.05 2.66
C PHE A 30 -6.20 3.48 3.09
N PHE A 31 -5.22 3.33 2.19
CA PHE A 31 -3.83 3.73 2.41
C PHE A 31 -3.74 5.19 2.86
N ARG A 32 -4.40 6.10 2.13
CA ARG A 32 -4.44 7.52 2.49
C ARG A 32 -5.04 7.71 3.89
N ASN A 33 -6.15 7.06 4.22
CA ASN A 33 -6.79 7.25 5.51
C ASN A 33 -5.88 6.84 6.69
N ILE A 34 -5.07 5.79 6.52
CA ILE A 34 -4.21 5.29 7.59
C ILE A 34 -2.86 5.99 7.69
N THR A 35 -2.35 6.58 6.60
CA THR A 35 -1.07 7.30 6.58
C THR A 35 -1.22 8.82 6.76
N MET A 36 -2.43 9.38 6.58
CA MET A 36 -2.65 10.82 6.70
C MET A 36 -2.25 11.35 8.08
N GLY A 37 -1.47 12.43 8.09
CA GLY A 37 -0.93 13.05 9.30
C GLY A 37 0.28 12.32 9.91
N LYS A 38 0.82 11.28 9.25
CA LYS A 38 2.01 10.55 9.69
C LYS A 38 3.16 10.73 8.69
N PRO A 39 4.42 10.80 9.17
CA PRO A 39 5.58 10.76 8.27
C PRO A 39 5.65 9.40 7.57
N MET A 40 5.82 9.42 6.25
CA MET A 40 6.05 8.23 5.43
C MET A 40 7.53 8.19 5.05
N ILE A 41 8.14 7.02 5.21
CA ILE A 41 9.55 6.74 4.95
C ILE A 41 9.62 5.59 3.95
#